data_AF-A0A1F8PM38-F1
#
_entry.id   AF-A0A1F8PM38-F1
#
_cell.length_a   1.000
_cell.length_b   1.000
_cell.length_c   1.000
_cell.angle_alpha   90.00
_cell.angle_beta   90.00
_cell.angle_gamma   90.00
#
_symmetry.space_group_name_H-M   'P 1'
#
loop_
_entity.id
_entity.type
_entity.pdbx_description
1 polymer ?
#
loop_
_entity_poly.entity_id
_entity_poly.type
_entity_poly.pdbx_seq_one_letter_code
_entity_poly.pdbx_strand_id
1 'polypeptide(L)'
;MIKNQRYFPVEKNGRLLPNFIAIRNGDDQHLDLVQQGNEHVLGARFADAEFFVRADLNHKLEEFRPKLGRLMFQKDLGSMLDKSDRMLKLVREIGSMLRMKDKEISDAKRATFLAKADLATQMVTEMTSLQGILGREYAIRSGENQVVADAIGEHYLPVPRTKVGVVLALVDRLDTLVGLSAAGISPTGARDPFGMRRAALGVLQPLIEHGIDIDLRIAIKKAAGYQPIKVALDVQQKLLEFMGGRLEVLLKEEGFKHDVVEAVLSEQVHNPNGARKAVNQLQTWVERSDWREILPGFARCVRIVRDQKKTFNVSKQLLVEKEEKELLKALEKAEKTRRVPGSADDLLNAFLPMVPKVNTFFDNVLVMAKRKDIRQNRLGLLQRIAGLAEGVADLSKLEGF
;
A
#
# COMPACT_ATOMS: atom_id res chain seq x y z
N MET A 1 23.74 10.95 -6.72
CA MET A 1 24.71 10.61 -7.80
C MET A 1 24.13 10.79 -9.21
N ILE A 2 23.39 11.89 -9.51
CA ILE A 2 22.56 11.98 -10.73
C ILE A 2 22.83 13.20 -11.64
N LYS A 3 23.68 14.17 -11.28
CA LYS A 3 23.85 15.37 -12.13
C LYS A 3 25.20 15.58 -12.81
N ASN A 4 26.25 14.79 -12.53
CA ASN A 4 27.58 14.96 -13.14
C ASN A 4 28.39 13.64 -13.14
N GLN A 5 27.97 12.61 -13.90
CA GLN A 5 28.74 11.36 -13.97
C GLN A 5 29.97 11.50 -14.88
N ARG A 6 31.10 11.92 -14.29
CA ARG A 6 32.44 11.89 -14.90
C ARG A 6 33.38 10.84 -14.26
N TYR A 7 32.91 10.17 -13.20
CA TYR A 7 33.71 9.27 -12.37
C TYR A 7 32.92 8.02 -12.01
N PHE A 8 33.54 6.87 -12.16
CA PHE A 8 33.02 5.56 -11.77
C PHE A 8 33.89 5.01 -10.65
N PRO A 9 33.36 4.86 -9.41
CA PRO A 9 34.13 4.28 -8.33
C PRO A 9 34.44 2.81 -8.61
N VAL A 10 35.62 2.34 -8.22
CA VAL A 10 35.99 0.93 -8.39
C VAL A 10 35.65 0.17 -7.11
N GLU A 11 34.92 -0.92 -7.26
CA GLU A 11 34.59 -1.85 -6.18
C GLU A 11 35.27 -3.20 -6.41
N LYS A 12 35.74 -3.84 -5.34
CA LYS A 12 36.19 -5.22 -5.35
C LYS A 12 35.61 -5.95 -4.14
N ASN A 13 34.86 -7.03 -4.39
CA ASN A 13 34.23 -7.86 -3.36
C ASN A 13 33.36 -7.07 -2.35
N GLY A 14 32.51 -6.14 -2.82
CA GLY A 14 31.66 -5.34 -1.92
C GLY A 14 32.38 -4.18 -1.22
N ARG A 15 33.68 -3.98 -1.48
CA ARG A 15 34.48 -2.90 -0.86
C ARG A 15 34.92 -1.89 -1.91
N LEU A 16 34.62 -0.62 -1.64
CA LEU A 16 35.16 0.50 -2.41
C LEU A 16 36.68 0.55 -2.29
N LEU A 17 37.36 0.60 -3.43
CA LEU A 17 38.79 0.84 -3.53
C LEU A 17 39.05 2.35 -3.61
N PRO A 18 40.25 2.83 -3.23
CA PRO A 18 40.65 4.23 -3.41
C PRO A 18 41.00 4.52 -4.89
N ASN A 19 40.22 3.97 -5.82
CA ASN A 19 40.41 4.06 -7.27
C ASN A 19 39.10 4.54 -7.92
N PHE A 20 39.23 5.27 -9.02
CA PHE A 20 38.11 5.64 -9.88
C PHE A 20 38.50 5.47 -11.34
N ILE A 21 37.49 5.30 -12.19
CA ILE A 21 37.63 5.34 -13.65
C ILE A 21 36.98 6.63 -14.12
N ALA A 22 37.65 7.37 -14.99
CA ALA A 22 37.08 8.51 -15.70
C ALA A 22 37.11 8.21 -17.21
N ILE A 23 36.09 8.68 -17.92
CA ILE A 23 36.03 8.58 -19.39
C ILE A 23 36.34 9.95 -19.96
N ARG A 24 37.31 10.00 -20.88
CA ARG A 24 37.65 11.21 -21.64
C ARG A 24 37.50 10.93 -23.13
N ASN A 25 37.18 11.97 -23.89
CA ASN A 25 37.33 11.95 -25.34
C ASN A 25 38.69 12.57 -25.68
N GLY A 26 39.55 11.85 -26.40
CA GLY A 26 40.90 12.33 -26.76
C GLY A 26 41.83 11.19 -27.17
N ASP A 27 43.06 11.54 -27.57
CA ASP A 27 44.16 10.62 -27.87
C ASP A 27 44.97 10.33 -26.59
N ASP A 28 46.28 10.09 -26.67
CA ASP A 28 47.16 9.83 -25.51
C ASP A 28 47.85 11.09 -24.97
N GLN A 29 47.54 12.28 -25.50
CA GLN A 29 48.18 13.52 -25.06
C GLN A 29 47.74 13.92 -23.65
N HIS A 30 48.70 14.34 -22.81
CA HIS A 30 48.48 14.88 -21.46
C HIS A 30 47.60 14.00 -20.53
N LEU A 31 47.70 12.67 -20.65
CA LEU A 31 46.95 11.71 -19.83
C LEU A 31 47.19 11.93 -18.32
N ASP A 32 48.44 12.16 -17.96
CA ASP A 32 48.91 12.42 -16.61
C ASP A 32 48.28 13.69 -16.00
N LEU A 33 48.25 14.79 -16.76
CA LEU A 33 47.63 16.04 -16.31
C LEU A 33 46.11 15.89 -16.11
N VAL A 34 45.45 15.17 -17.01
CA VAL A 34 44.01 14.88 -16.88
C VAL A 34 43.74 13.99 -15.68
N GLN A 35 44.57 12.97 -15.43
CA GLN A 35 44.47 12.14 -14.23
C GLN A 35 44.63 12.97 -12.96
N GLN A 36 45.72 13.74 -12.84
CA GLN A 36 45.98 14.59 -11.69
C GLN A 36 44.87 15.62 -11.45
N GLY A 37 44.36 16.24 -12.51
CA GLY A 37 43.24 17.19 -12.40
C GLY A 37 41.98 16.52 -11.83
N ASN A 38 41.66 15.30 -12.29
CA ASN A 38 40.53 14.53 -11.77
C ASN A 38 40.73 14.08 -10.32
N GLU A 39 41.93 13.64 -9.97
CA GLU A 39 42.32 13.31 -8.59
C GLU A 39 42.17 14.52 -7.68
N HIS A 40 42.64 15.69 -8.11
CA HIS A 40 42.54 16.93 -7.34
C HIS A 40 41.07 17.33 -7.09
N VAL A 41 40.22 17.24 -8.12
CA VAL A 41 38.78 17.54 -8.00
C VAL A 41 38.09 16.57 -7.04
N LEU A 42 38.36 15.27 -7.14
CA LEU A 42 37.78 14.28 -6.23
C LEU A 42 38.32 14.44 -4.80
N GLY A 43 39.63 14.66 -4.66
CA GLY A 43 40.29 14.89 -3.37
C GLY A 43 39.68 16.08 -2.63
N ALA A 44 39.48 17.21 -3.32
CA ALA A 44 38.83 18.38 -2.74
C ALA A 44 37.41 18.06 -2.26
N ARG A 45 36.60 17.36 -3.06
CA ARG A 45 35.23 16.96 -2.66
C ARG A 45 35.20 16.01 -1.48
N PHE A 46 36.14 15.06 -1.41
CA PHE A 46 36.24 14.16 -0.27
C PHE A 46 36.71 14.89 0.99
N ALA A 47 37.62 15.86 0.86
CA ALA A 47 38.04 16.71 1.97
C ALA A 47 36.87 17.54 2.52
N ASP A 48 36.04 18.13 1.65
CA ASP A 48 34.82 18.84 2.05
C ASP A 48 33.83 17.90 2.76
N ALA A 49 33.56 16.73 2.17
CA ALA A 49 32.68 15.74 2.77
C ALA A 49 33.21 15.26 4.14
N GLU A 50 34.51 15.01 4.25
CA GLU A 50 35.15 14.64 5.51
C GLU A 50 35.03 15.77 6.54
N PHE A 51 35.23 17.02 6.14
CA PHE A 51 35.04 18.18 7.01
C PHE A 51 33.62 18.24 7.57
N PHE A 52 32.60 18.14 6.71
CA PHE A 52 31.20 18.16 7.16
C PHE A 52 30.88 16.99 8.08
N VAL A 53 31.29 15.77 7.73
CA VAL A 53 31.07 14.59 8.57
C VAL A 53 31.77 14.73 9.92
N ARG A 54 33.02 15.17 9.98
CA ARG A 54 33.74 15.39 11.24
C ARG A 54 33.05 16.45 12.11
N ALA A 55 32.57 17.53 11.49
CA ALA A 55 31.83 18.57 12.20
C ALA A 55 30.51 18.03 12.77
N ASP A 56 29.76 17.27 11.98
CA ASP A 56 28.48 16.69 12.39
C ASP A 56 28.66 15.64 13.50
N LEU A 57 29.74 14.84 13.46
CA LEU A 57 30.04 13.80 14.46
C LEU A 57 30.47 14.33 15.84
N ASN A 58 30.68 15.64 15.99
CA ASN A 58 30.84 16.25 17.31
C ASN A 58 29.52 16.32 18.10
N HIS A 59 28.39 15.98 17.47
CA HIS A 59 27.07 15.97 18.07
C HIS A 59 26.39 14.61 17.85
N LYS A 60 25.57 14.19 18.81
CA LYS A 60 24.68 13.03 18.61
C LYS A 60 23.58 13.39 17.62
N LEU A 61 23.09 12.40 16.87
CA LEU A 61 22.01 12.59 15.90
C LEU A 61 20.76 13.26 16.51
N GLU A 62 20.42 12.91 17.75
CA GLU A 62 19.31 13.50 18.50
C GLU A 62 19.42 15.02 18.68
N GLU A 63 20.64 15.57 18.78
CA GLU A 63 20.87 17.01 18.96
C GLU A 63 20.51 17.83 17.71
N PHE A 64 20.40 17.18 16.54
CA PHE A 64 19.94 17.82 15.30
C PHE A 64 18.42 17.89 15.22
N ARG A 65 17.69 17.07 15.97
CA ARG A 65 16.23 17.00 15.90
C ARG A 65 15.53 18.35 16.14
N PRO A 66 15.88 19.18 17.15
CA PRO A 66 15.22 20.48 17.34
C PRO A 66 15.35 21.42 16.14
N LYS A 67 16.42 21.28 15.34
CA LYS A 67 16.65 22.10 14.15
C LYS A 67 15.64 21.81 13.04
N LEU A 68 14.95 20.67 13.06
CA LEU A 68 13.84 20.37 12.14
C LEU A 68 12.69 21.37 12.25
N GLY A 69 12.58 22.10 13.37
CA GLY A 69 11.58 23.17 13.54
C GLY A 69 11.81 24.34 12.57
N ARG A 70 13.02 24.49 12.02
CA ARG A 70 13.35 25.52 11.02
C ARG A 70 13.07 25.08 9.58
N LEU A 71 12.83 23.78 9.36
CA LEU A 71 12.56 23.23 8.03
C LEU A 71 11.05 23.16 7.83
N MET A 72 10.53 24.04 6.98
CA MET A 72 9.11 24.03 6.63
C MET A 72 8.75 22.76 5.85
N PHE A 73 7.75 22.01 6.32
CA PHE A 73 7.19 20.88 5.59
C PHE A 73 6.13 21.36 4.60
N GLN A 74 5.09 22.02 5.11
CA GLN A 74 4.05 22.68 4.33
C GLN A 74 3.38 23.74 5.22
N LYS A 75 2.90 24.84 4.62
CA LYS A 75 2.39 26.04 5.34
C LYS A 75 1.37 25.73 6.44
N ASP A 76 0.38 24.87 6.17
CA ASP A 76 -0.72 24.51 7.07
C ASP A 76 -0.39 23.30 7.95
N LEU A 77 0.61 22.50 7.56
CA LEU A 77 1.05 21.29 8.27
C LEU A 77 2.26 21.52 9.19
N GLY A 78 2.88 22.69 9.13
CA GLY A 78 3.99 23.12 9.98
C GLY A 78 5.38 22.70 9.47
N SER A 79 6.28 22.47 10.42
CA SER A 79 7.68 22.12 10.21
C SER A 79 7.90 20.61 10.10
N MET A 80 9.12 20.22 9.75
CA MET A 80 9.56 18.82 9.79
C MET A 80 9.60 18.26 11.22
N LEU A 81 9.76 19.13 12.24
CA LEU A 81 9.65 18.73 13.64
C LEU A 81 8.19 18.38 13.99
N ASP A 82 7.23 19.22 13.58
CA ASP A 82 5.80 18.96 13.78
C ASP A 82 5.39 17.64 13.13
N LYS A 83 5.91 17.38 11.92
CA LYS A 83 5.75 16.10 11.24
C LYS A 83 6.34 14.93 12.03
N SER A 84 7.59 15.04 12.50
CA SER A 84 8.23 14.01 13.34
C SER A 84 7.40 13.70 14.59
N ASP A 85 6.84 14.72 15.25
CA ASP A 85 5.98 14.54 16.42
C ASP A 85 4.65 13.83 16.09
N ARG A 86 4.04 14.10 14.93
CA ARG A 86 2.86 13.35 14.47
C ARG A 86 3.19 11.90 14.16
N MET A 87 4.29 11.66 13.46
CA MET A 87 4.77 10.30 13.15
C MET A 87 4.96 9.49 14.44
N LEU A 88 5.55 10.08 15.49
CA LEU A 88 5.74 9.42 16.79
C LEU A 88 4.45 8.96 17.44
N LYS A 89 3.39 9.78 17.36
CA LYS A 89 2.06 9.43 17.89
C LYS A 89 1.44 8.26 17.11
N LEU A 90 1.75 8.13 15.82
CA LEU A 90 1.24 7.05 14.97
C LEU A 90 1.92 5.70 15.14
N VAL A 91 3.16 5.66 15.64
CA VAL A 91 3.94 4.40 15.74
C VAL A 91 3.19 3.29 16.47
N ARG A 92 2.56 3.61 17.62
CA ARG A 92 1.83 2.60 18.39
C ARG A 92 0.58 2.12 17.66
N GLU A 93 -0.16 3.02 17.03
CA GLU A 93 -1.38 2.70 16.30
C GLU A 93 -1.09 1.74 15.14
N ILE A 94 -0.10 2.09 14.31
CA ILE A 94 0.31 1.25 13.18
C ILE A 94 1.01 -0.03 13.66
N GLY A 95 1.91 0.08 14.64
CA GLY A 95 2.61 -1.09 15.20
C GLY A 95 1.67 -2.13 15.80
N SER A 96 0.57 -1.71 16.44
CA SER A 96 -0.47 -2.62 16.92
C SER A 96 -1.21 -3.31 15.77
N MET A 97 -1.49 -2.63 14.66
CA MET A 97 -2.08 -3.26 13.46
C MET A 97 -1.16 -4.32 12.87
N LEU A 98 0.16 -4.12 12.90
CA LEU A 98 1.18 -5.10 12.50
C LEU A 98 1.49 -6.16 13.58
N ARG A 99 0.75 -6.17 14.69
CA ARG A 99 0.96 -7.08 15.84
C ARG A 99 2.41 -7.07 16.32
N MET A 100 2.99 -5.88 16.45
CA MET A 100 4.35 -5.72 16.98
C MET A 100 4.40 -5.97 18.48
N LYS A 101 5.52 -6.54 18.93
CA LYS A 101 5.84 -6.69 20.36
C LYS A 101 6.27 -5.35 20.94
N ASP A 102 6.17 -5.19 22.26
CA ASP A 102 6.51 -3.93 22.94
C ASP A 102 7.93 -3.44 22.66
N LYS A 103 8.90 -4.37 22.60
CA LYS A 103 10.28 -4.03 22.23
C LYS A 103 10.38 -3.48 20.81
N GLU A 104 9.71 -4.11 19.84
CA GLU A 104 9.70 -3.63 18.46
C GLU A 104 9.02 -2.25 18.36
N ILE A 105 7.95 -2.01 19.13
CA ILE A 105 7.29 -0.71 19.21
C ILE A 105 8.22 0.34 19.82
N SER A 106 8.99 -0.02 20.86
CA SER A 106 9.97 0.86 21.48
C SER A 106 11.08 1.25 20.49
N ASP A 107 11.64 0.27 19.77
CA ASP A 107 12.64 0.51 18.74
C ASP A 107 12.07 1.38 17.60
N ALA A 108 10.83 1.11 17.16
CA ALA A 108 10.15 1.93 16.16
C ALA A 108 9.92 3.36 16.62
N LYS A 109 9.59 3.59 17.89
CA LYS A 109 9.48 4.94 18.46
C LYS A 109 10.82 5.65 18.45
N ARG A 110 11.90 4.97 18.87
CA ARG A 110 13.25 5.57 18.87
C ARG A 110 13.71 5.90 17.45
N ALA A 111 13.52 4.99 16.51
CA ALA A 111 13.82 5.21 15.10
C ALA A 111 13.00 6.39 14.54
N THR A 112 11.71 6.46 14.83
CA THR A 112 10.83 7.57 14.40
C THR A 112 11.23 8.91 15.01
N PHE A 113 11.69 8.90 16.26
CA PHE A 113 12.13 10.11 16.96
C PHE A 113 13.37 10.72 16.30
N LEU A 114 14.31 9.87 15.90
CA LEU A 114 15.57 10.26 15.24
C LEU A 114 15.43 10.43 13.72
N ALA A 115 14.39 9.85 13.12
CA ALA A 115 14.18 9.91 11.69
C ALA A 115 14.15 11.36 11.20
N LYS A 116 14.84 11.60 10.09
CA LYS A 116 14.97 12.90 9.43
C LYS A 116 15.78 13.95 10.20
N ALA A 117 16.29 13.66 11.40
CA ALA A 117 17.19 14.58 12.12
C ALA A 117 18.46 14.90 11.30
N ASP A 118 18.86 13.96 10.44
CA ASP A 118 19.95 14.13 9.49
C ASP A 118 19.68 15.24 8.45
N LEU A 119 18.44 15.63 8.17
CA LEU A 119 18.14 16.77 7.29
C LEU A 119 18.72 18.10 7.79
N ALA A 120 19.08 18.19 9.07
CA ALA A 120 19.68 19.38 9.67
C ALA A 120 21.21 19.27 9.87
N THR A 121 21.84 18.22 9.35
CA THR A 121 23.30 18.06 9.38
C THR A 121 23.94 18.82 8.22
N GLN A 122 25.20 19.21 8.38
CA GLN A 122 25.92 19.94 7.33
C GLN A 122 26.07 19.07 6.08
N MET A 123 26.42 17.79 6.27
CA MET A 123 26.66 16.87 5.17
C MET A 123 25.39 16.63 4.33
N VAL A 124 24.20 16.54 4.94
CA VAL A 124 22.94 16.38 4.19
C VAL A 124 22.48 17.69 3.57
N THR A 125 22.75 18.83 4.22
CA THR A 125 22.46 20.15 3.63
C THR A 125 23.23 20.34 2.33
N GLU A 126 24.51 19.95 2.30
CA GLU A 126 25.34 19.99 1.09
C GLU A 126 24.97 18.87 0.09
N MET A 127 24.73 17.65 0.58
CA MET A 127 24.43 16.48 -0.25
C MET A 127 23.11 15.82 0.14
N THR A 128 22.00 16.46 -0.22
CA THR A 128 20.62 16.02 0.11
C THR A 128 20.28 14.59 -0.33
N SER A 129 21.00 14.01 -1.30
CA SER A 129 20.84 12.62 -1.70
C SER A 129 21.33 11.60 -0.68
N LEU A 130 22.08 12.03 0.34
CA LEU A 130 22.60 11.16 1.41
C LEU A 130 21.67 11.10 2.64
N GLN A 131 20.52 11.76 2.60
CA GLN A 131 19.51 11.62 3.66
C GLN A 131 19.12 10.14 3.84
N GLY A 132 18.80 9.75 5.08
CA GLY A 132 18.57 8.37 5.49
C GLY A 132 19.86 7.57 5.65
N ILE A 133 20.77 7.63 4.66
CA ILE A 133 22.07 6.96 4.73
C ILE A 133 22.90 7.57 5.88
N LEU A 134 23.03 8.89 5.90
CA LEU A 134 23.73 9.57 7.00
C LEU A 134 22.95 9.49 8.31
N GLY A 135 21.62 9.55 8.28
CA GLY A 135 20.81 9.29 9.47
C GLY A 135 21.12 7.93 10.13
N ARG A 136 21.22 6.86 9.33
CA ARG A 136 21.63 5.53 9.81
C ARG A 136 23.06 5.57 10.38
N GLU A 137 24.01 6.07 9.61
CA GLU A 137 25.43 6.08 10.00
C GLU A 137 25.69 6.91 11.27
N TYR A 138 24.97 8.02 11.43
CA TYR A 138 25.08 8.89 12.61
C TYR A 138 24.33 8.31 13.80
N ALA A 139 23.22 7.58 13.60
CA ALA A 139 22.57 6.83 14.68
C ALA A 139 23.53 5.79 15.28
N ILE A 140 24.22 5.01 14.44
CA ILE A 140 25.22 4.01 14.89
C ILE A 140 26.32 4.70 15.70
N ARG A 141 26.89 5.79 15.17
CA ARG A 141 27.96 6.54 15.86
C ARG A 141 27.49 7.26 17.12
N SER A 142 26.20 7.54 17.23
CA SER A 142 25.57 8.07 18.45
C SER A 142 25.30 7.00 19.52
N GLY A 143 25.59 5.73 19.23
CA GLY A 143 25.39 4.60 20.14
C GLY A 143 24.00 3.95 20.07
N GLU A 144 23.20 4.25 19.04
CA GLU A 144 21.92 3.58 18.84
C GLU A 144 22.10 2.11 18.46
N ASN A 145 21.10 1.28 18.77
CA ASN A 145 21.14 -0.11 18.38
C ASN A 145 20.97 -0.28 16.85
N GLN A 146 21.42 -1.43 16.34
CA GLN A 146 21.42 -1.73 14.90
C GLN A 146 20.01 -1.68 14.28
N VAL A 147 18.99 -2.15 15.00
CA VAL A 147 17.59 -2.18 14.53
C VAL A 147 17.05 -0.75 14.33
N VAL A 148 17.34 0.16 15.25
CA VAL A 148 16.96 1.58 15.16
C VAL A 148 17.68 2.24 13.98
N ALA A 149 18.99 2.04 13.86
CA ALA A 149 19.77 2.64 12.78
C ALA A 149 19.34 2.13 11.40
N ASP A 150 19.13 0.82 11.24
CA ASP A 150 18.68 0.22 9.99
C ASP A 150 17.30 0.75 9.59
N ALA A 151 16.36 0.86 10.55
CA ALA A 151 15.04 1.44 10.27
C ALA A 151 15.14 2.89 9.75
N ILE A 152 16.02 3.72 10.33
CA ILE A 152 16.25 5.09 9.87
C ILE A 152 16.77 5.12 8.43
N GLY A 153 17.65 4.21 8.03
CA GLY A 153 18.12 4.14 6.64
C GLY A 153 17.07 3.59 5.68
N GLU A 154 16.42 2.50 6.07
CA GLU A 154 15.53 1.72 5.21
C GLU A 154 14.18 2.41 4.95
N HIS A 155 13.73 3.35 5.78
CA HIS A 155 12.40 3.96 5.59
C HIS A 155 12.25 4.77 4.30
N TYR A 156 13.36 5.11 3.63
CA TYR A 156 13.36 5.73 2.31
C TYR A 156 13.26 4.73 1.16
N LEU A 157 13.49 3.43 1.40
CA LEU A 157 13.37 2.38 0.39
C LEU A 157 11.90 2.20 -0.01
N PRO A 158 11.61 1.81 -1.28
CA PRO A 158 10.27 1.43 -1.69
C PRO A 158 9.67 0.38 -0.74
N VAL A 159 10.46 -0.65 -0.43
CA VAL A 159 10.13 -1.68 0.54
C VAL A 159 11.25 -1.81 1.59
N PRO A 160 11.03 -1.30 2.82
CA PRO A 160 11.93 -1.52 3.95
C PRO A 160 12.04 -3.02 4.26
N ARG A 161 13.19 -3.46 4.80
CA ARG A 161 13.45 -4.89 5.02
C ARG A 161 12.99 -5.33 6.40
N THR A 162 13.21 -4.48 7.40
CA THR A 162 12.89 -4.78 8.80
C THR A 162 11.47 -4.36 9.16
N LYS A 163 10.82 -5.07 10.09
CA LYS A 163 9.47 -4.71 10.59
C LYS A 163 9.42 -3.29 11.19
N VAL A 164 10.49 -2.90 11.89
CA VAL A 164 10.65 -1.54 12.46
C VAL A 164 10.77 -0.50 11.33
N GLY A 165 11.57 -0.79 10.29
CA GLY A 165 11.67 0.04 9.10
C GLY A 165 10.35 0.18 8.35
N VAL A 166 9.57 -0.91 8.21
CA VAL A 166 8.23 -0.89 7.61
C VAL A 166 7.32 0.06 8.37
N VAL A 167 7.24 -0.03 9.70
CA VAL A 167 6.40 0.90 10.48
C VAL A 167 6.84 2.34 10.35
N LEU A 168 8.15 2.63 10.45
CA LEU A 168 8.66 3.98 10.26
C LEU A 168 8.27 4.55 8.89
N ALA A 169 8.42 3.74 7.84
CA ALA A 169 8.08 4.16 6.49
C ALA A 169 6.57 4.38 6.31
N LEU A 170 5.74 3.51 6.89
CA LEU A 170 4.29 3.65 6.87
C LEU A 170 3.83 4.91 7.60
N VAL A 171 4.33 5.20 8.80
CA VAL A 171 3.91 6.42 9.54
C VAL A 171 4.35 7.70 8.83
N ASP A 172 5.54 7.72 8.22
CA ASP A 172 6.02 8.87 7.44
C ASP A 172 5.13 9.14 6.21
N ARG A 173 4.81 8.08 5.47
CA ARG A 173 4.01 8.17 4.23
C ARG A 173 2.54 8.43 4.51
N LEU A 174 1.96 7.81 5.54
CA LEU A 174 0.59 8.07 5.96
C LEU A 174 0.43 9.50 6.49
N ASP A 175 1.35 10.01 7.32
CA ASP A 175 1.31 11.43 7.75
C ASP A 175 1.33 12.38 6.55
N THR A 176 2.25 12.12 5.61
CA THR A 176 2.40 12.91 4.39
C THR A 176 1.13 12.90 3.54
N LEU A 177 0.62 11.71 3.23
CA LEU A 177 -0.53 11.55 2.35
C LEU A 177 -1.79 12.17 2.96
N VAL A 178 -2.05 11.92 4.24
CA VAL A 178 -3.24 12.46 4.92
C VAL A 178 -3.13 13.97 5.09
N GLY A 179 -1.99 14.48 5.55
CA GLY A 179 -1.77 15.91 5.74
C GLY A 179 -1.89 16.70 4.43
N LEU A 180 -1.21 16.26 3.37
CA LEU A 180 -1.24 16.96 2.08
C LEU A 180 -2.63 16.93 1.45
N SER A 181 -3.34 15.80 1.55
CA SER A 181 -4.72 15.72 1.06
C SER A 181 -5.65 16.68 1.81
N ALA A 182 -5.49 16.82 3.13
CA ALA A 182 -6.25 17.75 3.94
C ALA A 182 -5.92 19.22 3.63
N ALA A 183 -4.68 19.51 3.22
CA ALA A 183 -4.25 20.82 2.75
C ALA A 183 -4.71 21.14 1.31
N GLY A 184 -5.53 20.27 0.70
CA GLY A 184 -6.03 20.44 -0.67
C GLY A 184 -4.96 20.22 -1.76
N ILE A 185 -3.83 19.61 -1.41
CA ILE A 185 -2.75 19.31 -2.35
C ILE A 185 -3.06 17.95 -2.99
N SER A 186 -3.03 17.90 -4.32
CA SER A 186 -3.22 16.67 -5.08
C SER A 186 -2.35 16.69 -6.34
N PRO A 187 -1.81 15.54 -6.77
CA PRO A 187 -1.11 15.45 -8.04
C PRO A 187 -2.00 15.85 -9.21
N THR A 188 -1.48 16.61 -10.17
CA THR A 188 -2.24 17.06 -11.36
C THR A 188 -1.48 16.68 -12.64
N GLY A 189 -2.11 15.88 -13.51
CA GLY A 189 -1.47 15.41 -14.75
C GLY A 189 -0.08 14.79 -14.47
N ALA A 190 0.97 15.32 -15.08
CA ALA A 190 2.35 14.88 -14.81
C ALA A 190 2.97 15.45 -13.51
N ARG A 191 2.40 16.50 -12.92
CA ARG A 191 2.97 17.19 -11.75
C ARG A 191 2.61 16.49 -10.45
N ASP A 192 3.63 16.14 -9.67
CA ASP A 192 3.53 15.62 -8.31
C ASP A 192 4.60 16.28 -7.42
N PRO A 193 4.37 17.54 -6.99
CA PRO A 193 5.41 18.35 -6.35
C PRO A 193 5.91 17.78 -5.02
N PHE A 194 5.07 17.01 -4.32
CA PHE A 194 5.41 16.39 -3.03
C PHE A 194 5.62 14.87 -3.14
N GLY A 195 5.60 14.30 -4.35
CA GLY A 195 5.79 12.87 -4.55
C GLY A 195 4.70 11.99 -3.93
N MET A 196 3.45 12.45 -3.85
CA MET A 196 2.33 11.71 -3.25
C MET A 196 2.08 10.36 -3.94
N ARG A 197 2.32 10.24 -5.26
CA ARG A 197 2.20 8.95 -5.96
C ARG A 197 3.24 7.96 -5.47
N ARG A 198 4.48 8.42 -5.28
CA ARG A 198 5.57 7.60 -4.73
C ARG A 198 5.29 7.26 -3.27
N ALA A 199 4.77 8.20 -2.47
CA ALA A 199 4.39 7.95 -1.09
C ALA A 199 3.28 6.90 -0.98
N ALA A 200 2.26 6.96 -1.84
CA ALA A 200 1.20 5.96 -1.89
C ALA A 200 1.74 4.58 -2.24
N LEU A 201 2.58 4.45 -3.28
CA LEU A 201 3.24 3.19 -3.61
C LEU A 201 4.11 2.68 -2.46
N GLY A 202 4.82 3.57 -1.77
CA GLY A 202 5.58 3.23 -0.57
C GLY A 202 4.72 2.83 0.64
N VAL A 203 3.39 2.97 0.60
CA VAL A 203 2.49 2.33 1.57
C VAL A 203 2.03 0.98 1.04
N LEU A 204 1.64 0.91 -0.22
CA LEU A 204 1.04 -0.28 -0.82
C LEU A 204 2.04 -1.44 -0.98
N GLN A 205 3.22 -1.17 -1.55
CA GLN A 205 4.22 -2.21 -1.85
C GLN A 205 4.73 -2.93 -0.61
N PRO A 206 5.11 -2.25 0.50
CA PRO A 206 5.51 -2.96 1.71
C PRO A 206 4.41 -3.84 2.29
N LEU A 207 3.14 -3.43 2.19
CA LEU A 207 2.03 -4.23 2.69
C LEU A 207 1.87 -5.52 1.86
N ILE A 208 2.03 -5.43 0.55
CA ILE A 208 1.96 -6.59 -0.36
C ILE A 208 3.18 -7.51 -0.18
N GLU A 209 4.40 -6.97 -0.30
CA GLU A 209 5.63 -7.77 -0.31
C GLU A 209 5.89 -8.48 1.02
N HIS A 210 5.51 -7.88 2.14
CA HIS A 210 5.61 -8.51 3.46
C HIS A 210 4.36 -9.31 3.86
N GLY A 211 3.35 -9.39 2.99
CA GLY A 211 2.13 -10.14 3.27
C GLY A 211 1.29 -9.57 4.41
N ILE A 212 1.35 -8.26 4.65
CA ILE A 212 0.73 -7.57 5.79
C ILE A 212 -0.72 -7.17 5.46
N ASP A 213 -1.67 -7.74 6.19
CA ASP A 213 -3.09 -7.38 6.11
C ASP A 213 -3.45 -6.23 7.06
N ILE A 214 -3.73 -5.05 6.50
CA ILE A 214 -4.16 -3.85 7.24
C ILE A 214 -5.31 -3.18 6.48
N ASP A 215 -6.31 -2.72 7.23
CA ASP A 215 -7.35 -1.84 6.70
C ASP A 215 -6.86 -0.39 6.65
N LEU A 216 -6.57 0.09 5.44
CA LEU A 216 -6.12 1.46 5.18
C LEU A 216 -7.14 2.51 5.63
N ARG A 217 -8.44 2.20 5.70
CA ARG A 217 -9.45 3.15 6.25
C ARG A 217 -9.14 3.46 7.70
N ILE A 218 -8.75 2.44 8.47
CA ILE A 218 -8.40 2.61 9.88
C ILE A 218 -7.06 3.35 9.99
N ALA A 219 -6.06 2.99 9.20
CA ALA A 219 -4.75 3.65 9.21
C ALA A 219 -4.86 5.15 8.84
N ILE A 220 -5.61 5.48 7.78
CA ILE A 220 -5.91 6.86 7.37
C ILE A 220 -6.66 7.61 8.48
N LYS A 221 -7.68 7.00 9.08
CA LYS A 221 -8.44 7.61 10.18
C LYS A 221 -7.56 7.91 11.39
N LYS A 222 -6.61 7.03 11.73
CA LYS A 222 -5.65 7.27 12.81
C LYS A 222 -4.70 8.41 12.48
N ALA A 223 -4.15 8.46 11.27
CA ALA A 223 -3.30 9.55 10.81
C ALA A 223 -4.04 10.90 10.76
N ALA A 224 -5.31 10.88 10.35
CA ALA A 224 -6.19 12.05 10.34
C ALA A 224 -6.37 12.67 11.72
N GLY A 225 -6.44 11.85 12.78
CA GLY A 225 -6.60 12.30 14.16
C GLY A 225 -5.41 13.09 14.73
N TYR A 226 -4.24 13.04 14.09
CA TYR A 226 -3.04 13.75 14.54
C TYR A 226 -2.67 14.96 13.66
N GLN A 227 -3.36 15.18 12.54
CA GLN A 227 -3.08 16.33 11.68
C GLN A 227 -3.46 17.65 12.37
N PRO A 228 -2.72 18.75 12.12
CA PRO A 228 -3.01 20.05 12.73
C PRO A 228 -4.23 20.74 12.11
N ILE A 229 -4.74 20.20 11.01
CA ILE A 229 -5.91 20.69 10.27
C ILE A 229 -7.00 19.61 10.21
N LYS A 230 -8.25 20.05 10.03
CA LYS A 230 -9.38 19.12 9.95
C LYS A 230 -9.28 18.25 8.70
N VAL A 231 -9.25 16.94 8.89
CA VAL A 231 -9.32 15.95 7.81
C VAL A 231 -10.74 15.40 7.70
N ALA A 232 -11.54 16.00 6.83
CA ALA A 232 -12.94 15.59 6.61
C ALA A 232 -13.04 14.16 6.05
N LEU A 233 -14.19 13.50 6.27
CA LEU A 233 -14.39 12.12 5.83
C LEU A 233 -14.30 11.96 4.31
N ASP A 234 -14.77 12.94 3.54
CA ASP A 234 -14.67 12.94 2.09
C ASP A 234 -13.21 13.01 1.61
N VAL A 235 -12.34 13.74 2.33
CA VAL A 235 -10.89 13.76 2.06
C VAL A 235 -10.26 12.39 2.32
N GLN A 236 -10.64 11.73 3.42
CA GLN A 236 -10.15 10.39 3.73
C GLN A 236 -10.59 9.37 2.67
N GLN A 237 -11.83 9.48 2.18
CA GLN A 237 -12.34 8.63 1.12
C GLN A 237 -11.63 8.88 -0.22
N LYS A 238 -11.48 10.14 -0.64
CA LYS A 238 -10.74 10.51 -1.85
C LYS A 238 -9.28 10.05 -1.81
N LEU A 239 -8.64 10.10 -0.64
CA LEU A 239 -7.29 9.57 -0.47
C LEU A 239 -7.26 8.04 -0.65
N LEU A 240 -8.23 7.32 -0.10
CA LEU A 240 -8.33 5.87 -0.32
C LEU A 240 -8.54 5.54 -1.80
N GLU A 241 -9.40 6.28 -2.50
CA GLU A 241 -9.61 6.15 -3.95
C GLU A 241 -8.32 6.44 -4.73
N PHE A 242 -7.58 7.50 -4.36
CA PHE A 242 -6.29 7.83 -4.95
C PHE A 242 -5.27 6.69 -4.77
N MET A 243 -5.19 6.11 -3.57
CA MET A 243 -4.34 4.94 -3.30
C MET A 243 -4.82 3.72 -4.09
N GLY A 244 -6.14 3.52 -4.22
CA GLY A 244 -6.74 2.47 -5.03
C GLY A 244 -6.32 2.54 -6.49
N GLY A 245 -6.37 3.73 -7.09
CA GLY A 245 -5.90 3.93 -8.46
C GLY A 245 -4.37 3.78 -8.63
N ARG A 246 -3.58 3.69 -7.54
CA ARG A 246 -2.16 3.28 -7.60
C ARG A 246 -2.01 1.78 -7.46
N LEU A 247 -2.79 1.16 -6.56
CA LEU A 247 -2.85 -0.29 -6.42
C LEU A 247 -3.30 -0.97 -7.71
N GLU A 248 -4.29 -0.40 -8.40
CA GLU A 248 -4.76 -0.87 -9.70
C GLU A 248 -3.65 -0.90 -10.75
N VAL A 249 -2.85 0.17 -10.85
CA VAL A 249 -1.72 0.24 -11.78
C VAL A 249 -0.68 -0.81 -11.42
N LEU A 250 -0.33 -0.94 -10.14
CA LEU A 250 0.62 -1.94 -9.66
C LEU A 250 0.18 -3.37 -10.04
N LEU A 251 -1.09 -3.73 -9.81
CA LEU A 251 -1.62 -5.05 -10.13
C LEU A 251 -1.67 -5.31 -11.64
N LYS A 252 -1.97 -4.29 -12.45
CA LYS A 252 -1.94 -4.41 -13.92
C LYS A 252 -0.50 -4.60 -14.44
N GLU A 253 0.47 -3.91 -13.87
CA GLU A 253 1.90 -4.08 -14.21
C GLU A 253 2.43 -5.48 -13.84
N GLU A 254 1.84 -6.13 -12.83
CA GLU A 254 2.11 -7.54 -12.50
C GLU A 254 1.50 -8.55 -13.48
N GLY A 255 0.67 -8.10 -14.44
CA GLY A 255 0.09 -8.93 -15.50
C GLY A 255 -1.34 -9.41 -15.26
N PHE A 256 -2.03 -8.94 -14.22
CA PHE A 256 -3.44 -9.30 -13.99
C PHE A 256 -4.39 -8.63 -15.00
N LYS A 257 -5.47 -9.33 -15.36
CA LYS A 257 -6.48 -8.78 -16.28
C LYS A 257 -7.21 -7.59 -15.67
N HIS A 258 -7.57 -6.64 -16.52
CA HIS A 258 -8.22 -5.40 -16.13
C HIS A 258 -9.51 -5.63 -15.31
N ASP A 259 -10.38 -6.46 -15.84
CA ASP A 259 -11.69 -6.78 -15.29
C ASP A 259 -11.59 -7.52 -13.94
N VAL A 260 -10.63 -8.44 -13.80
CA VAL A 260 -10.30 -9.14 -12.54
C VAL A 260 -9.84 -8.15 -11.47
N VAL A 261 -8.94 -7.23 -11.83
CA VAL A 261 -8.45 -6.19 -10.91
C VAL A 261 -9.60 -5.28 -10.49
N GLU A 262 -10.42 -4.80 -11.43
CA GLU A 262 -11.56 -3.92 -11.14
C GLU A 262 -12.60 -4.61 -10.23
N ALA A 263 -12.91 -5.88 -10.50
CA ALA A 263 -13.84 -6.67 -9.69
C ALA A 263 -13.40 -6.72 -8.22
N VAL A 264 -12.14 -7.05 -7.96
CA VAL A 264 -11.63 -7.17 -6.58
C VAL A 264 -11.48 -5.80 -5.92
N LEU A 265 -10.91 -4.80 -6.61
CA LEU A 265 -10.66 -3.50 -6.03
C LEU A 265 -11.94 -2.73 -5.67
N SER A 266 -13.05 -3.01 -6.36
CA SER A 266 -14.37 -2.46 -6.01
C SER A 266 -14.79 -2.79 -4.56
N GLU A 267 -14.32 -3.91 -4.02
CA GLU A 267 -14.66 -4.37 -2.66
C GLU A 267 -13.47 -4.26 -1.68
N GLN A 268 -12.24 -4.47 -2.16
CA GLN A 268 -11.07 -4.73 -1.31
C GLN A 268 -9.95 -3.69 -1.37
N VAL A 269 -10.18 -2.52 -1.99
CA VAL A 269 -9.17 -1.44 -2.07
C VAL A 269 -8.53 -1.07 -0.71
N HIS A 270 -9.27 -1.26 0.37
CA HIS A 270 -8.85 -0.95 1.73
C HIS A 270 -7.80 -1.91 2.31
N ASN A 271 -7.61 -3.11 1.75
CA ASN A 271 -6.55 -4.05 2.17
C ASN A 271 -5.68 -4.44 0.96
N PRO A 272 -4.55 -3.75 0.71
CA PRO A 272 -3.73 -3.98 -0.48
C PRO A 272 -3.22 -5.42 -0.66
N ASN A 273 -2.75 -6.04 0.43
CA ASN A 273 -2.29 -7.43 0.42
C ASN A 273 -3.46 -8.40 0.18
N GLY A 274 -4.58 -8.18 0.88
CA GLY A 274 -5.81 -8.96 0.68
C GLY A 274 -6.31 -8.88 -0.77
N ALA A 275 -6.38 -7.68 -1.34
CA ALA A 275 -6.74 -7.45 -2.72
C ALA A 275 -5.78 -8.15 -3.70
N ARG A 276 -4.46 -8.07 -3.48
CA ARG A 276 -3.48 -8.77 -4.31
C ARG A 276 -3.66 -10.28 -4.30
N LYS A 277 -3.94 -10.86 -3.13
CA LYS A 277 -4.24 -12.30 -2.98
C LYS A 277 -5.54 -12.66 -3.71
N ALA A 278 -6.60 -11.89 -3.49
CA ALA A 278 -7.91 -12.11 -4.10
C ALA A 278 -7.88 -11.98 -5.63
N VAL A 279 -7.12 -11.01 -6.17
CA VAL A 279 -6.89 -10.88 -7.63
C VAL A 279 -6.19 -12.13 -8.18
N ASN A 280 -5.16 -12.63 -7.48
CA ASN A 280 -4.47 -13.85 -7.90
C ASN A 280 -5.41 -15.07 -7.97
N GLN A 281 -6.23 -15.21 -6.93
CA GLN A 281 -7.21 -16.28 -6.83
C GLN A 281 -8.24 -16.14 -7.95
N LEU A 282 -8.88 -14.97 -8.08
CA LEU A 282 -9.90 -14.75 -9.09
C LEU A 282 -9.38 -14.92 -10.52
N GLN A 283 -8.15 -14.47 -10.81
CA GLN A 283 -7.48 -14.72 -12.10
C GLN A 283 -7.41 -16.22 -12.40
N THR A 284 -6.95 -17.02 -11.43
CA THR A 284 -6.87 -18.48 -11.55
C THR A 284 -8.24 -19.10 -11.86
N TRP A 285 -9.32 -18.57 -11.27
CA TRP A 285 -10.67 -19.05 -11.55
C TRP A 285 -11.17 -18.68 -12.94
N VAL A 286 -10.93 -17.45 -13.37
CA VAL A 286 -11.34 -16.95 -14.70
C VAL A 286 -10.66 -17.72 -15.83
N GLU A 287 -9.48 -18.29 -15.58
CA GLU A 287 -8.73 -19.11 -16.54
C GLU A 287 -9.18 -20.58 -16.61
N ARG A 288 -10.06 -21.03 -15.73
CA ARG A 288 -10.57 -22.41 -15.76
C ARG A 288 -11.47 -22.66 -16.96
N SER A 289 -11.46 -23.90 -17.46
CA SER A 289 -12.32 -24.34 -18.57
C SER A 289 -13.81 -24.26 -18.23
N ASP A 290 -14.19 -24.49 -16.97
CA ASP A 290 -15.56 -24.47 -16.47
C ASP A 290 -16.04 -23.07 -16.03
N TRP A 291 -15.21 -22.03 -16.14
CA TRP A 291 -15.58 -20.65 -15.76
C TRP A 291 -16.84 -20.15 -16.48
N ARG A 292 -16.99 -20.54 -17.76
CA ARG A 292 -18.16 -20.22 -18.60
C ARG A 292 -19.46 -20.82 -18.10
N GLU A 293 -19.41 -21.80 -17.21
CA GLU A 293 -20.59 -22.39 -16.57
C GLU A 293 -20.85 -21.76 -15.19
N ILE A 294 -19.79 -21.32 -14.50
CA ILE A 294 -19.85 -20.76 -13.15
C ILE A 294 -20.40 -19.33 -13.17
N LEU A 295 -19.80 -18.44 -13.96
CA LEU A 295 -20.12 -17.01 -13.95
C LEU A 295 -21.59 -16.72 -14.32
N PRO A 296 -22.18 -17.33 -15.38
CA PRO A 296 -23.55 -17.01 -15.77
C PRO A 296 -24.59 -17.34 -14.69
N GLY A 297 -24.39 -18.41 -13.93
CA GLY A 297 -25.27 -18.77 -12.81
C GLY A 297 -25.29 -17.68 -11.75
N PHE A 298 -24.12 -17.16 -11.38
CA PHE A 298 -24.02 -16.04 -10.43
C PHE A 298 -24.58 -14.75 -11.03
N ALA A 299 -24.21 -14.43 -12.27
CA ALA A 299 -24.61 -13.21 -12.95
C ALA A 299 -26.12 -13.11 -13.10
N ARG A 300 -26.81 -14.21 -13.40
CA ARG A 300 -28.28 -14.23 -13.48
C ARG A 300 -28.95 -13.89 -12.15
N CYS A 301 -28.41 -14.39 -11.04
CA CYS A 301 -28.89 -14.03 -9.69
C CYS A 301 -28.76 -12.52 -9.45
N VAL A 302 -27.58 -11.96 -9.70
CA VAL A 302 -27.29 -10.53 -9.48
C VAL A 302 -28.13 -9.63 -10.41
N ARG A 303 -28.17 -9.93 -11.71
CA ARG A 303 -28.88 -9.12 -12.72
C ARG A 303 -30.37 -8.99 -12.43
N ILE A 304 -31.01 -10.04 -11.91
CA ILE A 304 -32.44 -10.00 -11.57
C ILE A 304 -32.72 -9.10 -10.36
N VAL A 305 -31.77 -9.04 -9.42
CA VAL A 305 -31.95 -8.29 -8.16
C VAL A 305 -31.33 -6.91 -8.15
N ARG A 306 -30.51 -6.54 -9.14
CA ARG A 306 -29.78 -5.25 -9.17
C ARG A 306 -30.68 -4.02 -9.05
N ASP A 307 -31.89 -4.09 -9.62
CA ASP A 307 -32.86 -2.98 -9.61
C ASP A 307 -33.79 -3.03 -8.37
N GLN A 308 -33.63 -4.03 -7.50
CA GLN A 308 -34.46 -4.23 -6.32
C GLN A 308 -33.90 -3.46 -5.11
N LYS A 309 -34.46 -2.28 -4.85
CA LYS A 309 -34.06 -1.43 -3.72
C LYS A 309 -34.45 -1.96 -2.34
N LYS A 310 -35.34 -2.95 -2.27
CA LYS A 310 -35.82 -3.54 -1.02
C LYS A 310 -35.14 -4.89 -0.79
N THR A 311 -34.65 -5.12 0.42
CA THR A 311 -34.21 -6.45 0.86
C THR A 311 -35.41 -7.29 1.22
N PHE A 312 -35.50 -8.50 0.67
CA PHE A 312 -36.58 -9.44 0.94
C PHE A 312 -36.08 -10.60 1.82
N ASN A 313 -36.86 -10.93 2.85
CA ASN A 313 -36.57 -12.09 3.70
C ASN A 313 -37.04 -13.38 3.04
N VAL A 314 -36.29 -14.46 3.27
CA VAL A 314 -36.65 -15.80 2.81
C VAL A 314 -37.38 -16.56 3.92
N SER A 315 -38.59 -17.00 3.61
CA SER A 315 -39.45 -17.83 4.46
C SER A 315 -39.53 -19.25 3.89
N LYS A 316 -39.23 -20.26 4.72
CA LYS A 316 -39.28 -21.68 4.32
C LYS A 316 -40.70 -22.14 3.99
N GLN A 317 -41.72 -21.50 4.56
CA GLN A 317 -43.13 -21.78 4.32
C GLN A 317 -43.61 -21.30 2.95
N LEU A 318 -42.90 -20.34 2.32
CA LEU A 318 -43.25 -19.78 1.02
C LEU A 318 -42.49 -20.44 -0.15
N LEU A 319 -41.73 -21.51 0.11
CA LEU A 319 -41.04 -22.30 -0.91
C LEU A 319 -42.01 -23.35 -1.47
N VAL A 320 -42.44 -23.15 -2.72
CA VAL A 320 -43.42 -24.04 -3.35
C VAL A 320 -42.71 -25.21 -4.02
N GLU A 321 -41.85 -24.91 -4.99
CA GLU A 321 -41.20 -25.93 -5.80
C GLU A 321 -40.05 -26.62 -5.05
N LYS A 322 -39.70 -27.84 -5.46
CA LYS A 322 -38.59 -28.58 -4.83
C LYS A 322 -37.25 -27.87 -5.08
N GLU A 323 -37.10 -27.24 -6.23
CA GLU A 323 -35.91 -26.52 -6.68
C GLU A 323 -35.62 -25.32 -5.77
N GLU A 324 -36.64 -24.62 -5.30
CA GLU A 324 -36.50 -23.51 -4.33
C GLU A 324 -35.92 -24.02 -3.00
N LYS A 325 -36.40 -25.18 -2.54
CA LYS A 325 -35.96 -25.81 -1.29
C LYS A 325 -34.52 -26.33 -1.41
N GLU A 326 -34.19 -26.94 -2.54
CA GLU A 326 -32.84 -27.42 -2.82
C GLU A 326 -31.84 -26.26 -2.93
N LEU A 327 -32.20 -25.18 -3.64
CA LEU A 327 -31.36 -23.98 -3.76
C LEU A 327 -31.15 -23.32 -2.39
N LEU A 328 -32.21 -23.16 -1.58
CA LEU A 328 -32.05 -22.62 -0.23
C LEU A 328 -31.14 -23.49 0.63
N LYS A 329 -31.25 -24.82 0.57
CA LYS A 329 -30.37 -25.73 1.33
C LYS A 329 -28.90 -25.57 0.90
N ALA A 330 -28.65 -25.44 -0.40
CA ALA A 330 -27.30 -25.22 -0.92
C ALA A 330 -26.75 -23.84 -0.49
N LEU A 331 -27.58 -22.80 -0.55
CA LEU A 331 -27.25 -21.45 -0.07
C LEU A 331 -26.94 -21.42 1.43
N GLU A 332 -27.79 -22.01 2.27
CA GLU A 332 -27.56 -22.10 3.72
C GLU A 332 -26.26 -22.86 4.04
N LYS A 333 -25.87 -23.83 3.21
CA LYS A 333 -24.58 -24.51 3.34
C LYS A 333 -23.43 -23.58 2.97
N ALA A 334 -23.52 -22.87 1.84
CA ALA A 334 -22.49 -21.94 1.39
C ALA A 334 -22.28 -20.78 2.39
N GLU A 335 -23.35 -20.23 2.96
CA GLU A 335 -23.30 -19.18 3.99
C GLU A 335 -22.65 -19.66 5.30
N LYS A 336 -22.84 -20.95 5.66
CA LYS A 336 -22.26 -21.55 6.87
C LYS A 336 -20.81 -22.00 6.69
N THR A 337 -20.35 -22.18 5.46
CA THR A 337 -18.95 -22.50 5.18
C THR A 337 -18.07 -21.39 5.72
N ARG A 338 -17.09 -21.74 6.57
CA ARG A 338 -16.13 -20.77 7.07
C ARG A 338 -15.27 -20.27 5.91
N ARG A 339 -15.28 -18.96 5.69
CA ARG A 339 -14.48 -18.29 4.66
C ARG A 339 -13.47 -17.35 5.32
N VAL A 340 -12.27 -17.28 4.76
CA VAL A 340 -11.33 -16.20 5.02
C VAL A 340 -11.90 -14.92 4.39
N PRO A 341 -12.05 -13.82 5.16
CA PRO A 341 -12.56 -12.56 4.61
C PRO A 341 -11.73 -12.12 3.40
N GLY A 342 -12.40 -11.74 2.32
CA GLY A 342 -11.76 -11.31 1.07
C GLY A 342 -11.23 -12.44 0.17
N SER A 343 -11.28 -13.71 0.59
CA SER A 343 -10.79 -14.83 -0.24
C SER A 343 -11.75 -15.11 -1.41
N ALA A 344 -11.27 -14.91 -2.64
CA ALA A 344 -12.03 -15.26 -3.83
C ALA A 344 -12.13 -16.79 -4.02
N ASP A 345 -11.11 -17.55 -3.62
CA ASP A 345 -11.17 -19.01 -3.61
C ASP A 345 -12.27 -19.53 -2.70
N ASP A 346 -12.36 -19.01 -1.47
CA ASP A 346 -13.34 -19.50 -0.50
C ASP A 346 -14.76 -19.15 -0.94
N LEU A 347 -14.96 -17.97 -1.56
CA LEU A 347 -16.20 -17.59 -2.21
C LEU A 347 -16.59 -18.58 -3.31
N LEU A 348 -15.69 -18.78 -4.29
CA LEU A 348 -16.01 -19.55 -5.48
C LEU A 348 -16.12 -21.05 -5.18
N ASN A 349 -15.33 -21.59 -4.25
CA ASN A 349 -15.50 -22.96 -3.76
C ASN A 349 -16.81 -23.17 -3.00
N ALA A 350 -17.29 -22.16 -2.26
CA ALA A 350 -18.61 -22.23 -1.61
C ALA A 350 -19.76 -22.13 -2.62
N PHE A 351 -19.59 -21.35 -3.69
CA PHE A 351 -20.61 -21.15 -4.72
C PHE A 351 -20.66 -22.28 -5.76
N LEU A 352 -19.53 -22.90 -6.12
CA LEU A 352 -19.43 -23.90 -7.18
C LEU A 352 -20.46 -25.05 -7.04
N PRO A 353 -20.68 -25.66 -5.85
CA PRO A 353 -21.71 -26.69 -5.68
C PRO A 353 -23.16 -26.19 -5.88
N MET A 354 -23.39 -24.87 -5.82
CA MET A 354 -24.70 -24.26 -6.04
C MET A 354 -25.01 -24.09 -7.53
N VAL A 355 -24.01 -24.06 -8.42
CA VAL A 355 -24.20 -23.79 -9.86
C VAL A 355 -25.27 -24.71 -10.48
N PRO A 356 -25.25 -26.05 -10.31
CA PRO A 356 -26.30 -26.90 -10.85
C PRO A 356 -27.69 -26.59 -10.26
N LYS A 357 -27.76 -26.22 -8.98
CA LYS A 357 -29.03 -25.89 -8.29
C LYS A 357 -29.59 -24.54 -8.75
N VAL A 358 -28.73 -23.59 -9.05
CA VAL A 358 -29.10 -22.31 -9.64
C VAL A 358 -29.68 -22.53 -11.04
N ASN A 359 -29.03 -23.36 -11.87
CA ASN A 359 -29.52 -23.69 -13.21
C ASN A 359 -30.89 -24.37 -13.14
N THR A 360 -31.04 -25.44 -12.35
CA THR A 360 -32.33 -26.14 -12.20
C THR A 360 -33.43 -25.24 -11.63
N PHE A 361 -33.10 -24.34 -10.69
CA PHE A 361 -34.05 -23.33 -10.21
C PHE A 361 -34.52 -22.43 -11.35
N PHE A 362 -33.61 -21.92 -12.17
CA PHE A 362 -34.00 -21.03 -13.25
C PHE A 362 -34.72 -21.70 -14.42
N ASP A 363 -34.49 -22.99 -14.63
CA ASP A 363 -35.18 -23.77 -15.67
C ASP A 363 -36.63 -24.08 -15.29
N ASN A 364 -36.90 -24.28 -13.99
CA ASN A 364 -38.20 -24.76 -13.51
C ASN A 364 -39.01 -23.72 -12.72
N VAL A 365 -38.37 -22.63 -12.26
CA VAL A 365 -39.00 -21.65 -11.35
C VAL A 365 -39.07 -20.26 -11.99
N LEU A 366 -40.30 -19.78 -12.19
CA LEU A 366 -40.54 -18.40 -12.61
C LEU A 366 -40.33 -17.43 -11.44
N VAL A 367 -39.20 -16.72 -11.42
CA VAL A 367 -38.87 -15.76 -10.34
C VAL A 367 -39.94 -14.66 -10.21
N MET A 368 -40.41 -14.10 -11.33
CA MET A 368 -41.45 -13.08 -11.37
C MET A 368 -42.85 -13.69 -11.24
N ALA A 369 -43.10 -14.41 -10.16
CA ALA A 369 -44.39 -15.04 -9.87
C ALA A 369 -45.52 -13.99 -9.73
N LYS A 370 -46.75 -14.37 -10.14
CA LYS A 370 -47.96 -13.52 -10.01
C LYS A 370 -48.26 -13.19 -8.54
N ARG A 371 -48.07 -14.19 -7.66
CA ARG A 371 -48.22 -14.05 -6.21
C ARG A 371 -47.06 -13.25 -5.62
N LYS A 372 -47.39 -12.10 -5.03
CA LYS A 372 -46.41 -11.11 -4.55
C LYS A 372 -45.49 -11.67 -3.46
N ASP A 373 -46.04 -12.42 -2.52
CA ASP A 373 -45.33 -13.09 -1.42
C ASP A 373 -44.29 -14.08 -1.94
N ILE A 374 -44.68 -14.94 -2.89
CA ILE A 374 -43.78 -15.92 -3.52
C ILE A 374 -42.68 -15.21 -4.32
N ARG A 375 -43.04 -14.19 -5.11
CA ARG A 375 -42.06 -13.40 -5.88
C ARG A 375 -41.02 -12.75 -4.97
N GLN A 376 -41.46 -12.14 -3.87
CA GLN A 376 -40.54 -11.53 -2.91
C GLN A 376 -39.63 -12.58 -2.24
N ASN A 377 -40.17 -13.75 -1.90
CA ASN A 377 -39.39 -14.85 -1.34
C ASN A 377 -38.28 -15.32 -2.30
N ARG A 378 -38.62 -15.49 -3.59
CA ARG A 378 -37.66 -15.87 -4.64
C ARG A 378 -36.62 -14.78 -4.90
N LEU A 379 -37.01 -13.51 -4.91
CA LEU A 379 -36.05 -12.39 -4.99
C LEU A 379 -35.12 -12.35 -3.77
N GLY A 380 -35.62 -12.66 -2.57
CA GLY A 380 -34.81 -12.76 -1.35
C GLY A 380 -33.76 -13.87 -1.43
N LEU A 381 -34.08 -15.02 -2.05
CA LEU A 381 -33.09 -16.08 -2.31
C LEU A 381 -31.96 -15.57 -3.22
N LEU A 382 -32.31 -14.90 -4.31
CA LEU A 382 -31.32 -14.36 -5.26
C LEU A 382 -30.48 -13.23 -4.65
N GLN A 383 -31.07 -12.37 -3.80
CA GLN A 383 -30.35 -11.32 -3.07
C GLN A 383 -29.30 -11.92 -2.14
N ARG A 384 -29.64 -12.99 -1.41
CA ARG A 384 -28.67 -13.69 -0.55
C ARG A 384 -27.55 -14.35 -1.34
N ILE A 385 -27.83 -14.90 -2.51
CA ILE A 385 -26.79 -15.44 -3.41
C ILE A 385 -25.87 -14.32 -3.90
N ALA A 386 -26.43 -13.20 -4.37
CA ALA A 386 -25.66 -12.04 -4.80
C ALA A 386 -24.76 -11.50 -3.66
N GLY A 387 -25.30 -11.45 -2.44
CA GLY A 387 -24.57 -11.02 -1.24
C GLY A 387 -23.41 -11.93 -0.83
N LEU A 388 -23.26 -13.14 -1.40
CA LEU A 388 -22.11 -13.99 -1.11
C LEU A 388 -20.77 -13.32 -1.49
N ALA A 389 -20.76 -12.50 -2.55
CA ALA A 389 -19.56 -11.86 -3.08
C ALA A 389 -19.19 -10.53 -2.41
N GLU A 390 -20.06 -9.98 -1.54
CA GLU A 390 -19.81 -8.75 -0.80
C GLU A 390 -18.51 -8.82 0.00
N GLY A 391 -17.69 -7.77 -0.09
CA GLY A 391 -16.37 -7.71 0.55
C GLY A 391 -15.30 -8.61 -0.09
N VAL A 392 -15.61 -9.30 -1.19
CA VAL A 392 -14.66 -10.15 -1.93
C VAL A 392 -14.41 -9.59 -3.33
N ALA A 393 -15.43 -9.54 -4.18
CA ALA A 393 -15.30 -8.99 -5.53
C ALA A 393 -16.67 -8.63 -6.11
N ASP A 394 -16.74 -7.50 -6.81
CA ASP A 394 -17.87 -7.19 -7.68
C ASP A 394 -17.72 -7.97 -8.99
N LEU A 395 -18.27 -9.18 -9.03
CA LEU A 395 -18.21 -10.05 -10.22
C LEU A 395 -18.89 -9.42 -11.44
N SER A 396 -19.71 -8.37 -11.28
CA SER A 396 -20.34 -7.66 -12.40
C SER A 396 -19.35 -6.91 -13.30
N LYS A 397 -18.12 -6.73 -12.83
CA LYS A 397 -17.02 -6.11 -13.57
C LYS A 397 -16.31 -7.07 -14.53
N LEU A 398 -16.53 -8.37 -14.40
CA LEU A 398 -15.85 -9.39 -15.19
C LEU A 398 -16.38 -9.46 -16.63
N GLU A 399 -15.49 -9.76 -17.57
CA GLU A 399 -15.89 -10.05 -18.94
C GLU A 399 -16.80 -11.29 -18.99
N GLY A 400 -17.90 -11.17 -19.75
CA GLY A 400 -18.90 -12.23 -19.89
C GLY A 400 -19.93 -12.28 -18.77
N PHE A 401 -19.92 -11.35 -17.82
CA PHE A 401 -20.96 -11.19 -16.80
C PHE A 401 -22.30 -10.82 -17.39
#